data_AF-A0A397FIA2-F1
#
_entry.id   AF-A0A397FIA2-F1
#
_cell.length_a   1.000
_cell.length_b   1.000
_cell.length_c   1.000
_cell.angle_alpha   90.00
_cell.angle_beta   90.00
_cell.angle_gamma   90.00
#
_symmetry.space_group_name_H-M   'P 1'
#
loop_
_entity.id
_entity.type
_entity.pdbx_description
1 polymer ?
#
loop_
_entity_poly.entity_id
_entity_poly.type
_entity_poly.pdbx_seq_one_letter_code
_entity_poly.pdbx_strand_id
1 'polypeptide(L)'
;MTALSTSSYSLMEPLVMKKRKLEYITPPLMHPPSVVALHSPTASDDFDFEAHPLYHSLSHIKTKRVKELEFYKRHIYDLQGQIETLKRCQTSLLPWEDIAQALKDDTLDKVRDNRSLKKEVEHNHRMYGFLKRWIASINSPRSSVPHAFQDSWRQSTLFAGDDASRHVGITWVIRHMHRNADRALAHLVYPDEDDEYVDVEVVEVHEGVLETRVMHQFTVQYGLEDVSQACYVAEKTFAQFYLQRDFDDNYTALVNEGQDIEYAREEVGPANQSIADYLIQGRFHEDNRTMLCLKTVMDEAHPLDDTTWTVNTKQWLVADRTGPTTTRVRTYYTIEHPSTQTGFVPVEEVAHVFNVDSESAATAVDRLKDRQVATHTDQRKMYAVHLMNVLENFTSTPSSPSNIIKPETTG
;
A
#
# COMPACT_ATOMS: atom_id res chain seq x y z
N MET A 1 -17.03 -41.53 30.87
CA MET A 1 -16.75 -40.81 32.14
C MET A 1 -15.41 -40.15 31.93
N THR A 2 -15.31 -38.87 31.59
CA THR A 2 -15.65 -37.72 32.45
C THR A 2 -16.06 -36.54 31.56
N ALA A 3 -17.17 -35.89 31.91
CA ALA A 3 -17.72 -34.73 31.21
C ALA A 3 -17.01 -33.45 31.66
N LEU A 4 -16.61 -32.61 30.71
CA LEU A 4 -16.20 -31.22 30.98
C LEU A 4 -16.84 -30.27 29.98
N SER A 5 -17.90 -29.63 30.48
CA SER A 5 -18.29 -28.22 30.28
C SER A 5 -18.25 -27.65 28.86
N THR A 6 -19.36 -27.81 28.14
CA THR A 6 -19.77 -26.90 27.06
C THR A 6 -20.13 -25.54 27.64
N SER A 7 -19.19 -24.60 27.59
CA SER A 7 -19.44 -23.19 27.89
C SER A 7 -20.26 -22.57 26.75
N SER A 8 -21.42 -22.05 27.10
CA SER A 8 -22.37 -21.37 26.24
C SER A 8 -21.78 -20.07 25.69
N TYR A 9 -21.24 -20.08 24.46
CA TYR A 9 -21.04 -18.87 23.70
C TYR A 9 -22.35 -18.53 22.98
N SER A 10 -23.01 -17.52 23.55
CA SER A 10 -24.19 -16.83 23.05
C SER A 10 -24.06 -16.54 21.56
N LEU A 11 -24.96 -17.14 20.76
CA LEU A 11 -25.25 -16.70 19.40
C LEU A 11 -25.60 -15.22 19.46
N MET A 12 -24.71 -14.35 18.97
CA MET A 12 -25.08 -12.98 18.65
C MET A 12 -26.15 -13.05 17.55
N GLU A 13 -27.40 -12.82 17.95
CA GLU A 13 -28.49 -12.54 17.04
C GLU A 13 -28.04 -11.43 16.07
N PRO A 14 -28.32 -11.56 14.76
CA PRO A 14 -28.09 -10.47 13.84
C PRO A 14 -28.96 -9.29 14.28
N LEU A 15 -28.33 -8.16 14.59
CA LEU A 15 -28.99 -6.88 14.77
C LEU A 15 -29.66 -6.51 13.43
N VAL A 16 -30.86 -7.04 13.21
CA VAL A 16 -31.77 -6.55 12.20
C VAL A 16 -32.12 -5.14 12.62
N MET A 17 -31.42 -4.16 12.04
CA MET A 17 -31.85 -2.78 12.10
C MET A 17 -33.23 -2.71 11.46
N LYS A 18 -34.28 -2.77 12.30
CA LYS A 18 -35.63 -2.41 11.93
C LYS A 18 -35.51 -1.04 11.26
N LYS A 19 -35.81 -0.97 9.96
CA LYS A 19 -36.01 0.29 9.24
C LYS A 19 -37.10 1.06 9.99
N ARG A 20 -36.72 1.90 10.96
CA ARG A 20 -37.62 2.93 11.47
C ARG A 20 -37.83 3.86 10.29
N LYS A 21 -39.06 3.88 9.78
CA LYS A 21 -39.56 5.01 8.99
C LYS A 21 -39.15 6.27 9.77
N LEU A 22 -38.27 7.08 9.19
CA LEU A 22 -38.16 8.46 9.60
C LEU A 22 -39.50 9.09 9.24
N GLU A 23 -40.41 9.12 10.22
CA GLU A 23 -41.50 10.08 10.19
C GLU A 23 -40.83 11.44 10.21
N TYR A 24 -40.90 12.14 9.07
CA TYR A 24 -40.59 13.55 8.99
C TYR A 24 -41.58 14.26 9.92
N ILE A 25 -41.16 14.46 11.17
CA ILE A 25 -41.79 15.45 12.03
C ILE A 25 -41.53 16.77 11.35
N THR A 26 -42.52 17.24 10.61
CA THR A 26 -42.54 18.58 10.05
C THR A 26 -42.44 19.51 11.26
N PRO A 27 -41.39 20.33 11.40
CA PRO A 27 -41.32 21.25 12.51
C PRO A 27 -42.57 22.14 12.44
N PRO A 28 -43.20 22.47 13.57
CA PRO A 28 -44.31 23.41 13.56
C PRO A 28 -43.80 24.67 12.86
N LEU A 29 -44.54 25.13 11.85
CA LEU A 29 -44.36 26.44 11.25
C LEU A 29 -44.32 27.45 12.38
N MET A 30 -43.11 27.80 12.83
CA MET A 30 -42.89 28.97 13.64
C MET A 30 -43.23 30.12 12.71
N HIS A 31 -44.47 30.57 12.80
CA HIS A 31 -44.84 31.87 12.28
C HIS A 31 -43.78 32.84 12.81
N PRO A 32 -43.15 33.65 11.92
CA PRO A 32 -42.29 34.72 12.39
C PRO A 32 -43.09 35.50 13.45
N PRO A 33 -42.47 35.93 14.57
CA PRO A 33 -43.16 36.82 15.49
C PRO A 33 -43.73 37.94 14.62
N SER A 34 -45.05 38.17 14.71
CA SER A 34 -45.70 39.23 13.95
C SER A 34 -44.88 40.49 14.19
N VAL A 35 -44.09 40.88 13.19
CA VAL A 35 -43.44 42.16 13.17
C VAL A 35 -44.62 43.10 13.06
N VAL A 36 -45.05 43.62 14.20
CA VAL A 36 -45.97 44.75 14.23
C VAL A 36 -45.32 45.76 13.31
N ALA A 37 -45.92 45.94 12.14
CA ALA A 37 -45.41 46.84 11.14
C ALA A 37 -45.26 48.19 11.84
N LEU A 38 -44.01 48.60 12.07
CA LEU A 38 -43.68 49.96 12.44
C LEU A 38 -44.10 50.78 11.23
N HIS A 39 -45.35 51.24 11.25
CA HIS A 39 -45.85 52.23 10.31
C HIS A 39 -44.85 53.38 10.32
N SER A 40 -44.21 53.59 9.17
CA SER A 40 -43.43 54.79 8.92
C SER A 40 -44.36 55.99 9.06
N PRO A 41 -44.08 56.99 9.89
CA PRO A 41 -44.98 58.11 10.07
C PRO A 41 -44.92 58.98 8.82
N THR A 42 -45.90 58.81 7.94
CA THR A 42 -46.25 59.82 6.95
C THR A 42 -46.75 61.05 7.70
N ALA A 43 -46.07 62.17 7.49
CA ALA A 43 -46.36 63.45 8.13
C ALA A 43 -47.72 64.01 7.64
N SER A 44 -48.84 63.56 8.22
CA SER A 44 -50.09 64.33 8.37
C SER A 44 -51.22 63.52 9.07
N ASP A 45 -50.94 62.83 10.18
CA ASP A 45 -52.00 62.28 11.01
C ASP A 45 -52.08 63.08 12.31
N ASP A 46 -53.24 63.73 12.53
CA ASP A 46 -53.61 64.34 13.81
C ASP A 46 -53.60 63.23 14.88
N PHE A 47 -52.51 63.14 15.62
CA PHE A 47 -52.37 62.19 16.72
C PHE A 47 -53.46 62.48 17.75
N ASP A 48 -54.42 61.57 17.89
CA ASP A 48 -55.55 61.73 18.80
C ASP A 48 -55.10 61.61 20.26
N PHE A 49 -54.71 62.75 20.82
CA PHE A 49 -54.30 62.86 22.21
C PHE A 49 -55.39 62.40 23.17
N GLU A 50 -56.67 62.58 22.84
CA GLU A 50 -57.77 62.27 23.74
C GLU A 50 -58.03 60.76 23.85
N ALA A 51 -57.47 59.94 22.97
CA ALA A 51 -57.53 58.49 23.08
C ALA A 51 -56.35 57.88 23.87
N HIS A 52 -55.27 58.63 24.11
CA HIS A 52 -54.06 58.07 24.72
C HIS A 52 -54.10 58.08 26.26
N PRO A 53 -53.93 56.93 26.95
CA PRO A 53 -54.05 56.84 28.42
C PRO A 53 -53.14 57.82 29.20
N LEU A 54 -51.92 58.04 28.69
CA LEU A 54 -50.97 59.01 29.26
C LEU A 54 -51.50 60.46 29.19
N TYR A 55 -52.26 60.83 28.17
CA TYR A 55 -52.80 62.18 28.03
C TYR A 55 -53.96 62.43 29.00
N HIS A 56 -54.78 61.41 29.28
CA HIS A 56 -55.81 61.46 30.32
C HIS A 56 -55.22 61.60 31.73
N SER A 57 -54.07 60.98 31.99
CA SER A 57 -53.37 61.10 33.28
C SER A 57 -52.89 62.52 33.61
N LEU A 58 -52.81 63.39 32.59
CA LEU A 58 -52.40 64.79 32.68
C LEU A 58 -53.60 65.76 32.79
N SER A 59 -54.79 65.28 33.15
CA SER A 59 -56.03 66.07 33.25
C SER A 59 -55.96 67.26 34.22
N HIS A 60 -55.04 67.25 35.18
CA HIS A 60 -54.79 68.32 36.13
C HIS A 60 -54.07 69.54 35.52
N ILE A 61 -53.48 69.41 34.32
CA ILE A 61 -52.81 70.50 33.60
C ILE A 61 -53.83 71.24 32.74
N LYS A 62 -54.15 72.47 33.13
CA LYS A 62 -55.23 73.27 32.52
C LYS A 62 -54.87 73.87 31.15
N THR A 63 -53.59 74.05 30.86
CA THR A 63 -53.13 74.67 29.61
C THR A 63 -52.82 73.60 28.58
N LYS A 64 -53.60 73.56 27.48
CA LYS A 64 -53.46 72.59 26.38
C LYS A 64 -52.00 72.41 25.92
N ARG A 65 -51.31 73.52 25.62
CA ARG A 65 -49.91 73.51 25.16
C ARG A 65 -48.93 72.88 26.16
N VAL A 66 -49.12 73.12 27.47
CA VAL A 66 -48.26 72.55 28.52
C VAL A 66 -48.56 71.06 28.72
N LYS A 67 -49.83 70.68 28.60
CA LYS A 67 -50.30 69.31 28.67
C LYS A 67 -49.75 68.45 27.52
N GLU A 68 -49.80 68.97 26.30
CA GLU A 68 -49.20 68.32 25.12
C GLU A 68 -47.67 68.20 25.25
N LEU A 69 -46.97 69.24 25.70
CA LEU A 69 -45.53 69.17 25.93
C LEU A 69 -45.14 68.11 26.97
N GLU A 70 -45.88 68.00 28.07
CA GLU A 70 -45.59 66.95 29.06
C GLU A 70 -46.00 65.55 28.60
N PHE A 71 -47.04 65.44 27.78
CA PHE A 71 -47.35 64.20 27.09
C PHE A 71 -46.19 63.75 26.20
N TYR A 72 -45.68 64.63 25.34
CA TYR A 72 -44.58 64.31 24.45
C TYR A 72 -43.31 63.95 25.20
N LYS A 73 -42.97 64.65 26.28
CA LYS A 73 -41.80 64.30 27.11
C LYS A 73 -41.92 62.90 27.71
N ARG A 74 -43.08 62.55 28.28
CA ARG A 74 -43.31 61.21 28.84
C ARG A 74 -43.34 60.14 27.76
N HIS A 75 -43.97 60.41 26.62
CA HIS A 75 -44.03 59.47 25.51
C HIS A 75 -42.65 59.23 24.89
N ILE A 76 -41.83 60.27 24.73
CA ILE A 76 -40.42 60.14 24.29
C ILE A 76 -39.64 59.32 25.31
N TYR A 77 -39.83 59.54 26.61
CA TYR A 77 -39.17 58.75 27.66
C TYR A 77 -39.57 57.27 27.60
N ASP A 78 -40.87 56.97 27.44
CA ASP A 78 -41.36 55.60 27.32
C ASP A 78 -40.83 54.91 26.05
N LEU A 79 -40.82 55.62 24.91
CA LEU A 79 -40.27 55.10 23.66
C LEU A 79 -38.76 54.89 23.75
N GLN A 80 -38.01 55.78 24.40
CA GLN A 80 -36.59 55.60 24.68
C GLN A 80 -36.35 54.35 25.55
N GLY A 81 -37.17 54.13 26.58
CA GLY A 81 -37.13 52.93 27.41
C GLY A 81 -37.43 51.65 26.62
N GLN A 82 -38.40 51.69 25.70
CA GLN A 82 -38.71 50.56 24.83
C GLN A 82 -37.57 50.26 23.85
N ILE A 83 -36.97 51.28 23.25
CA ILE A 83 -35.80 51.13 22.36
C ILE A 83 -34.62 50.54 23.13
N GLU A 84 -34.37 50.99 24.35
CA GLU A 84 -33.26 50.52 25.17
C GLU A 84 -33.48 49.07 25.66
N THR A 85 -34.72 48.70 25.93
CA THR A 85 -35.11 47.31 26.24
C THR A 85 -34.93 46.40 25.02
N LEU A 86 -35.39 46.83 23.83
CA LEU A 86 -35.21 46.10 22.57
C LEU A 86 -33.73 45.93 22.20
N LYS A 87 -32.92 46.99 22.36
CA LYS A 87 -31.46 46.93 22.18
C LYS A 87 -30.81 45.93 23.14
N ARG A 88 -31.19 45.93 24.42
CA ARG A 88 -30.69 44.95 25.40
C ARG A 88 -31.10 43.51 25.04
N CYS A 89 -32.33 43.28 24.57
CA CYS A 89 -32.78 41.97 24.12
C CYS A 89 -32.11 41.48 22.82
N GLN A 90 -31.66 42.40 21.94
CA GLN A 90 -30.88 42.03 20.75
C GLN A 90 -29.43 41.64 21.06
N THR A 91 -28.87 42.04 22.20
CA THR A 91 -27.49 41.67 22.56
C THR A 91 -27.34 40.23 23.06
N SER A 92 -28.44 39.54 23.38
CA SER A 92 -28.41 38.16 23.90
C SER A 92 -28.71 37.08 22.84
N LEU A 93 -29.03 37.47 21.61
CA LEU A 93 -29.39 36.55 20.53
C LEU A 93 -28.39 36.73 19.39
N LEU A 94 -27.57 35.70 19.14
CA LEU A 94 -26.71 35.64 17.96
C LEU A 94 -27.55 35.90 16.70
N PRO A 95 -27.05 36.66 15.72
CA PRO A 95 -27.75 36.88 14.45
C PRO A 95 -28.15 35.54 13.84
N TRP A 96 -29.41 35.42 13.41
CA TRP A 96 -29.90 34.19 12.80
C TRP A 96 -29.14 33.83 11.51
N GLU A 97 -28.55 34.82 10.84
CA GLU A 97 -27.63 34.64 9.73
C GLU A 97 -26.39 33.84 10.14
N ASP A 98 -25.74 34.22 11.25
CA ASP A 98 -24.57 33.51 11.78
C ASP A 98 -24.92 32.09 12.24
N ILE A 99 -26.08 31.91 12.87
CA ILE A 99 -26.58 30.59 13.28
C ILE A 99 -26.86 29.71 12.06
N ALA A 100 -27.53 30.25 11.05
CA ALA A 100 -27.84 29.52 9.83
C ALA A 100 -26.58 29.16 9.04
N GLN A 101 -25.59 30.06 8.99
CA GLN A 101 -24.30 29.82 8.37
C GLN A 101 -23.50 28.75 9.14
N ALA A 102 -23.45 28.83 10.48
CA ALA A 102 -22.81 27.81 11.30
C ALA A 102 -23.47 26.42 11.16
N LEU A 103 -24.80 26.36 11.10
CA LEU A 103 -25.55 25.11 10.88
C LEU A 103 -25.30 24.55 9.48
N LYS A 104 -25.21 25.41 8.46
CA LYS A 104 -24.87 25.00 7.10
C LYS A 104 -23.46 24.42 7.03
N ASP A 105 -22.49 25.08 7.64
CA ASP A 105 -21.09 24.65 7.65
C ASP A 105 -20.95 23.32 8.40
N ASP A 106 -21.55 23.18 9.59
CA ASP A 106 -21.54 21.90 10.33
C ASP A 106 -22.26 20.79 9.53
N THR A 107 -23.34 21.11 8.83
CA THR A 107 -24.02 20.13 7.96
C THR A 107 -23.11 19.66 6.82
N LEU A 108 -22.39 20.56 6.17
CA LEU A 108 -21.45 20.20 5.10
C LEU A 108 -20.31 19.32 5.62
N ASP A 109 -19.78 19.64 6.79
CA ASP A 109 -18.76 18.84 7.46
C ASP A 109 -19.30 17.43 7.78
N LYS A 110 -20.50 17.32 8.36
CA LYS A 110 -21.12 16.00 8.62
C LYS A 110 -21.39 15.21 7.35
N VAL A 111 -21.77 15.86 6.26
CA VAL A 111 -21.98 15.18 4.96
C VAL A 111 -20.66 14.67 4.40
N ARG A 112 -19.58 15.45 4.50
CA ARG A 112 -18.23 15.05 4.09
C ARG A 112 -17.74 13.85 4.91
N ASP A 113 -17.89 13.91 6.22
CA ASP A 113 -17.54 12.83 7.14
C ASP A 113 -18.35 11.57 6.84
N ASN A 114 -19.67 11.69 6.68
CA ASN A 114 -20.54 10.56 6.37
C ASN A 114 -20.14 9.89 5.05
N ARG A 115 -19.75 10.68 4.05
CA ARG A 115 -19.28 10.16 2.76
C ARG A 115 -17.94 9.44 2.90
N SER A 116 -17.02 9.98 3.71
CA SER A 116 -15.73 9.34 3.99
C SER A 116 -15.93 8.01 4.71
N LEU A 117 -16.71 8.01 5.80
CA LEU A 117 -17.01 6.83 6.61
C LEU A 117 -17.70 5.74 5.78
N LYS A 118 -18.63 6.09 4.90
CA LYS A 118 -19.27 5.12 4.00
C LYS A 118 -18.26 4.44 3.08
N LYS A 119 -17.31 5.19 2.52
CA LYS A 119 -16.23 4.63 1.69
C LYS A 119 -15.33 3.70 2.50
N GLU A 120 -14.96 4.08 3.72
CA GLU A 120 -14.16 3.25 4.63
C GLU A 120 -14.87 1.95 5.00
N VAL A 121 -16.17 2.02 5.33
CA VAL A 121 -16.98 0.83 5.64
C VAL A 121 -17.03 -0.11 4.43
N GLU A 122 -17.24 0.42 3.23
CA GLU A 122 -17.28 -0.39 2.00
C GLU A 122 -15.91 -1.02 1.66
N HIS A 123 -14.82 -0.28 1.86
CA HIS A 123 -13.45 -0.81 1.74
C HIS A 123 -13.20 -1.93 2.75
N ASN A 124 -13.50 -1.71 4.03
CA ASN A 124 -13.32 -2.70 5.09
C ASN A 124 -14.21 -3.94 4.88
N HIS A 125 -15.42 -3.78 4.35
CA HIS A 125 -16.29 -4.91 4.04
C HIS A 125 -15.72 -5.80 2.92
N ARG A 126 -15.15 -5.18 1.88
CA ARG A 126 -14.43 -5.89 0.81
C ARG A 126 -13.20 -6.62 1.37
N MET A 127 -12.40 -5.94 2.20
CA MET A 127 -11.23 -6.50 2.84
C MET A 127 -11.57 -7.68 3.76
N TYR A 128 -12.64 -7.57 4.56
CA TYR A 128 -13.13 -8.66 5.41
C TYR A 128 -13.57 -9.88 4.57
N GLY A 129 -14.33 -9.66 3.49
CA GLY A 129 -14.74 -10.75 2.59
C GLY A 129 -13.55 -11.44 1.91
N PHE A 130 -12.49 -10.67 1.63
CA PHE A 130 -11.23 -11.19 1.14
C PHE A 130 -10.51 -12.05 2.19
N LEU A 131 -10.23 -11.50 3.38
CA LEU A 131 -9.55 -12.19 4.48
C LEU A 131 -10.29 -13.46 4.92
N LYS A 132 -11.62 -13.42 4.96
CA LYS A 132 -12.45 -14.59 5.31
C LYS A 132 -12.29 -15.74 4.32
N ARG A 133 -12.22 -15.45 3.01
CA ARG A 133 -11.98 -16.47 1.97
C ARG A 133 -10.57 -17.05 2.11
N TRP A 134 -9.58 -16.20 2.33
CA TRP A 134 -8.19 -16.61 2.51
C TRP A 134 -8.00 -17.49 3.77
N ILE A 135 -8.57 -17.12 4.91
CA ILE A 135 -8.51 -17.97 6.12
C ILE A 135 -9.23 -19.31 5.89
N ALA A 136 -10.33 -19.32 5.13
CA ALA A 136 -11.03 -20.55 4.81
C ALA A 136 -10.19 -21.48 3.91
N SER A 137 -9.39 -20.96 2.97
CA SER A 137 -8.49 -21.79 2.16
C SER A 137 -7.35 -22.39 2.97
N ILE A 138 -6.81 -21.66 3.95
CA ILE A 138 -5.72 -22.14 4.82
C ILE A 138 -6.14 -23.32 5.72
N ASN A 139 -7.39 -23.33 6.18
CA ASN A 139 -7.88 -24.32 7.15
C ASN A 139 -8.41 -25.63 6.53
N SER A 140 -8.34 -25.79 5.20
CA SER A 140 -8.80 -27.02 4.54
C SER A 140 -7.76 -28.14 4.67
N PRO A 141 -8.12 -29.40 5.01
CA PRO A 141 -7.19 -30.50 5.15
C PRO A 141 -6.42 -30.75 3.84
N ARG A 142 -5.10 -30.57 3.88
CA ARG A 142 -4.23 -30.63 2.71
C ARG A 142 -4.02 -32.09 2.27
N SER A 143 -4.25 -32.38 0.99
CA SER A 143 -3.95 -33.69 0.39
C SER A 143 -2.43 -33.93 0.34
N SER A 144 -1.97 -35.13 0.66
CA SER A 144 -0.56 -35.45 0.96
C SER A 144 0.35 -35.65 -0.26
N VAL A 145 0.09 -34.98 -1.39
CA VAL A 145 0.91 -35.10 -2.60
C VAL A 145 1.56 -33.75 -2.91
N PRO A 146 2.88 -33.57 -2.72
CA PRO A 146 3.58 -32.33 -3.03
C PRO A 146 3.29 -31.92 -4.48
N HIS A 147 2.56 -30.82 -4.63
CA HIS A 147 2.23 -30.18 -5.89
C HIS A 147 2.99 -28.87 -5.91
N ALA A 148 3.54 -28.49 -7.06
CA ALA A 148 4.20 -27.18 -7.23
C ALA A 148 3.32 -26.05 -6.70
N PHE A 149 2.00 -26.15 -6.85
CA PHE A 149 0.97 -25.19 -6.39
C PHE A 149 0.14 -25.67 -5.20
N GLN A 150 0.67 -26.53 -4.32
CA GLN A 150 0.03 -26.59 -3.00
C GLN A 150 0.15 -25.20 -2.37
N ASP A 151 -0.91 -24.75 -1.68
CA ASP A 151 -0.90 -23.62 -0.74
C ASP A 151 0.14 -23.86 0.37
N SER A 152 1.40 -23.94 0.01
CA SER A 152 2.52 -24.04 0.90
C SER A 152 2.91 -22.61 1.25
N TRP A 153 3.34 -22.38 2.48
CA TRP A 153 3.93 -21.10 2.89
C TRP A 153 5.16 -20.70 2.03
N ARG A 154 5.63 -21.58 1.12
CA ARG A 154 6.82 -21.40 0.29
C ARG A 154 6.55 -20.58 -0.98
N GLN A 155 5.33 -20.61 -1.50
CA GLN A 155 4.90 -19.76 -2.61
C GLN A 155 4.14 -18.55 -2.08
N SER A 156 4.45 -17.39 -2.64
CA SER A 156 3.75 -16.15 -2.31
C SER A 156 2.93 -15.74 -3.51
N THR A 157 1.64 -15.54 -3.29
CA THR A 157 0.70 -15.12 -4.33
C THR A 157 0.26 -13.70 -4.04
N LEU A 158 0.37 -12.82 -5.04
CA LEU A 158 -0.25 -11.51 -5.05
C LEU A 158 -1.68 -11.65 -5.57
N PHE A 159 -2.62 -11.23 -4.73
CA PHE A 159 -4.04 -11.32 -5.05
C PHE A 159 -4.45 -10.25 -6.05
N ALA A 160 -5.48 -10.54 -6.85
CA ALA A 160 -5.99 -9.62 -7.88
C ALA A 160 -6.71 -8.37 -7.34
N GLY A 161 -6.62 -8.08 -6.04
CA GLY A 161 -7.33 -6.98 -5.36
C GLY A 161 -7.04 -5.59 -5.92
N ASP A 162 -7.62 -4.54 -5.31
CA ASP A 162 -7.36 -3.16 -5.73
C ASP A 162 -5.90 -2.74 -5.51
N ASP A 163 -5.44 -1.72 -6.24
CA ASP A 163 -4.04 -1.26 -6.24
C ASP A 163 -3.48 -1.01 -4.84
N ALA A 164 -4.27 -0.43 -3.93
CA ALA A 164 -3.84 -0.17 -2.56
C ALA A 164 -3.62 -1.47 -1.78
N SER A 165 -4.52 -2.45 -1.94
CA SER A 165 -4.39 -3.77 -1.33
C SER A 165 -3.18 -4.54 -1.90
N ARG A 166 -2.94 -4.44 -3.21
CA ARG A 166 -1.80 -5.08 -3.89
C ARG A 166 -0.47 -4.48 -3.44
N HIS A 167 -0.39 -3.16 -3.35
CA HIS A 167 0.75 -2.43 -2.80
C HIS A 167 1.10 -2.92 -1.38
N VAL A 168 0.09 -3.05 -0.50
CA VAL A 168 0.30 -3.63 0.84
C VAL A 168 0.83 -5.06 0.76
N GLY A 169 0.32 -5.87 -0.17
CA GLY A 169 0.80 -7.24 -0.42
C GLY A 169 2.27 -7.29 -0.84
N ILE A 170 2.65 -6.48 -1.84
CA ILE A 170 4.03 -6.37 -2.35
C ILE A 170 4.99 -6.01 -1.22
N THR A 171 4.69 -4.90 -0.53
CA THR A 171 5.50 -4.44 0.61
C THR A 171 5.54 -5.47 1.75
N TRP A 172 4.43 -6.18 2.02
CA TRP A 172 4.39 -7.18 3.09
C TRP A 172 5.29 -8.39 2.78
N VAL A 173 5.23 -8.92 1.55
CA VAL A 173 6.03 -10.09 1.13
C VAL A 173 7.53 -9.82 1.33
N ILE A 174 8.00 -8.67 0.84
CA ILE A 174 9.44 -8.38 0.86
C ILE A 174 9.94 -8.00 2.26
N ARG A 175 9.13 -7.26 3.05
CA ARG A 175 9.46 -7.00 4.46
C ARG A 175 9.45 -8.26 5.31
N HIS A 176 8.55 -9.20 5.03
CA HIS A 176 8.51 -10.49 5.71
C HIS A 176 9.79 -11.28 5.41
N MET A 177 10.24 -11.28 4.16
CA MET A 177 11.50 -11.92 3.76
C MET A 177 12.72 -11.31 4.44
N HIS A 178 12.80 -9.97 4.52
CA HIS A 178 13.85 -9.27 5.25
C HIS A 178 13.85 -9.62 6.74
N ARG A 179 12.70 -9.56 7.42
CA ARG A 179 12.59 -9.92 8.84
C ARG A 179 12.95 -11.38 9.13
N ASN A 180 12.80 -12.26 8.14
CA ASN A 180 13.15 -13.67 8.25
C ASN A 180 14.60 -13.98 7.85
N ALA A 181 15.37 -12.98 7.41
CA ALA A 181 16.69 -13.20 6.83
C ALA A 181 17.65 -13.89 7.79
N ASP A 182 17.69 -13.49 9.07
CA ASP A 182 18.59 -14.11 10.05
C ASP A 182 18.32 -15.61 10.18
N ARG A 183 17.05 -16.02 10.24
CA ARG A 183 16.68 -17.44 10.28
C ARG A 183 17.04 -18.15 8.97
N ALA A 184 16.82 -17.51 7.83
CA ALA A 184 17.13 -18.08 6.52
C ALA A 184 18.64 -18.28 6.33
N LEU A 185 19.47 -17.36 6.84
CA LEU A 185 20.91 -17.35 6.62
C LEU A 185 21.71 -18.05 7.74
N ALA A 186 21.10 -18.36 8.89
CA ALA A 186 21.78 -18.91 10.08
C ALA A 186 22.54 -20.23 9.85
N HIS A 187 22.14 -21.03 8.87
CA HIS A 187 22.75 -22.33 8.58
C HIS A 187 23.90 -22.25 7.56
N LEU A 188 24.13 -21.08 6.98
CA LEU A 188 25.14 -20.87 5.96
C LEU A 188 26.49 -20.61 6.61
N VAL A 189 27.53 -21.27 6.10
CA VAL A 189 28.91 -21.09 6.56
C VAL A 189 29.74 -20.60 5.39
N TYR A 190 30.25 -19.37 5.51
CA TYR A 190 31.17 -18.79 4.54
C TYR A 190 32.61 -18.97 5.04
N PRO A 191 33.60 -19.10 4.14
CA PRO A 191 35.01 -19.05 4.54
C PRO A 191 35.33 -17.74 5.26
N ASP A 192 36.23 -17.83 6.25
CA ASP A 192 36.73 -16.66 7.01
C ASP A 192 37.66 -15.77 6.16
N GLU A 193 38.23 -16.32 5.09
CA GLU A 193 39.04 -15.59 4.12
C GLU A 193 38.11 -14.67 3.29
N ASP A 194 38.53 -13.42 3.09
CA ASP A 194 37.80 -12.43 2.25
C ASP A 194 37.93 -12.71 0.74
N ASP A 195 38.43 -13.89 0.38
CA ASP A 195 38.58 -14.38 -0.98
C ASP A 195 37.22 -14.67 -1.64
N GLU A 196 37.23 -14.69 -2.98
CA GLU A 196 36.06 -15.06 -3.77
C GLU A 196 35.69 -16.52 -3.53
N TYR A 197 34.44 -16.75 -3.16
CA TYR A 197 33.90 -18.08 -2.85
C TYR A 197 32.55 -18.26 -3.50
N VAL A 198 32.41 -19.29 -4.32
CA VAL A 198 31.14 -19.71 -4.93
C VAL A 198 30.90 -21.17 -4.56
N ASP A 199 29.72 -21.45 -4.02
CA ASP A 199 29.25 -22.81 -3.78
C ASP A 199 27.86 -22.98 -4.38
N VAL A 200 27.68 -24.07 -5.11
CA VAL A 200 26.43 -24.40 -5.79
C VAL A 200 26.08 -25.84 -5.46
N GLU A 201 24.99 -26.00 -4.73
CA GLU A 201 24.40 -27.30 -4.43
C GLU A 201 23.12 -27.45 -5.26
N VAL A 202 22.99 -28.56 -5.97
CA VAL A 202 21.74 -28.92 -6.66
C VAL A 202 21.23 -30.23 -6.08
N VAL A 203 20.07 -30.16 -5.43
CA VAL A 203 19.46 -31.32 -4.79
C VAL A 203 18.19 -31.71 -5.50
N GLU A 204 17.93 -33.01 -5.55
CA GLU A 204 16.62 -33.52 -5.95
C GLU A 204 15.75 -33.63 -4.70
N VAL A 205 14.71 -32.79 -4.63
CA VAL A 205 13.83 -32.71 -3.45
C VAL A 205 12.72 -33.75 -3.52
N HIS A 206 12.26 -34.06 -4.74
CA HIS A 206 11.30 -35.10 -5.09
C HIS A 206 11.67 -35.67 -6.45
N GLU A 207 11.08 -36.82 -6.83
CA GLU A 207 11.35 -37.50 -8.11
C GLU A 207 11.28 -36.53 -9.31
N GLY A 208 12.44 -36.23 -9.90
CA GLY A 208 12.57 -35.31 -11.03
C GLY A 208 12.48 -33.82 -10.72
N VAL A 209 12.34 -33.41 -9.45
CA VAL A 209 12.20 -32.01 -9.03
C VAL A 209 13.49 -31.53 -8.37
N LEU A 210 14.16 -30.58 -9.03
CA LEU A 210 15.44 -30.03 -8.59
C LEU A 210 15.26 -28.74 -7.79
N GLU A 211 16.15 -28.50 -6.83
CA GLU A 211 16.31 -27.21 -6.14
C GLU A 211 17.79 -26.85 -6.18
N THR A 212 18.10 -25.69 -6.77
CA THR A 212 19.44 -25.12 -6.78
C THR A 212 19.59 -24.19 -5.58
N ARG A 213 20.67 -24.34 -4.82
CA ARG A 213 21.08 -23.45 -3.74
C ARG A 213 22.45 -22.91 -4.04
N VAL A 214 22.60 -21.60 -3.92
CA VAL A 214 23.84 -20.93 -4.31
C VAL A 214 24.28 -19.99 -3.21
N MET A 215 25.55 -20.10 -2.85
CA MET A 215 26.27 -19.16 -2.00
C MET A 215 27.36 -18.47 -2.81
N HIS A 216 27.50 -17.17 -2.63
CA HIS A 216 28.57 -16.40 -3.24
C HIS A 216 29.10 -15.37 -2.23
N GLN A 217 30.41 -15.26 -2.08
CA GLN A 217 31.07 -14.22 -1.30
C GLN A 217 32.20 -13.63 -2.13
N PHE A 218 32.35 -12.31 -2.07
CA PHE A 218 33.52 -11.59 -2.58
C PHE A 218 33.60 -10.21 -1.92
N THR A 219 34.75 -9.55 -2.06
CA THR A 219 35.00 -8.23 -1.47
C THR A 219 35.31 -7.21 -2.56
N VAL A 220 34.73 -6.01 -2.45
CA VAL A 220 34.95 -4.90 -3.38
C VAL A 220 35.56 -3.69 -2.65
N GLN A 221 36.37 -2.92 -3.36
CA GLN A 221 37.09 -1.75 -2.83
C GLN A 221 36.29 -0.45 -3.01
N TYR A 222 35.04 -0.47 -2.57
CA TYR A 222 34.13 0.68 -2.58
C TYR A 222 33.39 0.79 -1.23
N GLY A 223 32.94 2.01 -0.90
CA GLY A 223 32.13 2.27 0.29
C GLY A 223 30.75 1.59 0.19
N LEU A 224 30.16 1.27 1.35
CA LEU A 224 28.88 0.56 1.42
C LEU A 224 27.76 1.26 0.63
N GLU A 225 27.75 2.59 0.64
CA GLU A 225 26.76 3.43 -0.03
C GLU A 225 26.75 3.22 -1.54
N ASP A 226 27.93 3.25 -2.17
CA ASP A 226 28.10 3.02 -3.61
C ASP A 226 27.77 1.57 -3.96
N VAL A 227 28.25 0.63 -3.15
CA VAL A 227 28.00 -0.82 -3.34
C VAL A 227 26.52 -1.15 -3.19
N SER A 228 25.83 -0.53 -2.24
CA SER A 228 24.40 -0.69 -2.01
C SER A 228 23.58 -0.23 -3.22
N GLN A 229 23.97 0.89 -3.84
CA GLN A 229 23.35 1.37 -5.08
C GLN A 229 23.70 0.48 -6.28
N ALA A 230 24.95 0.07 -6.40
CA ALA A 230 25.42 -0.79 -7.47
C ALA A 230 24.77 -2.18 -7.43
N CYS A 231 24.66 -2.81 -6.27
CA CYS A 231 23.98 -4.10 -6.13
C CYS A 231 22.51 -4.00 -6.57
N TYR A 232 21.80 -2.92 -6.22
CA TYR A 232 20.40 -2.75 -6.62
C TYR A 232 20.23 -2.68 -8.14
N VAL A 233 21.12 -1.95 -8.81
CA VAL A 233 21.10 -1.83 -10.28
C VAL A 233 21.63 -3.10 -10.94
N ALA A 234 22.68 -3.71 -10.39
CA ALA A 234 23.28 -4.92 -10.93
C ALA A 234 22.30 -6.09 -10.92
N GLU A 235 21.59 -6.32 -9.81
CA GLU A 235 20.53 -7.36 -9.75
C GLU A 235 19.46 -7.12 -10.82
N LYS A 236 18.97 -5.88 -10.93
CA LYS A 236 17.95 -5.51 -11.91
C LYS A 236 18.40 -5.74 -13.36
N THR A 237 19.66 -5.49 -13.67
CA THR A 237 20.18 -5.50 -15.06
C THR A 237 20.97 -6.77 -15.39
N PHE A 238 21.05 -7.73 -14.46
CA PHE A 238 21.90 -8.90 -14.62
C PHE A 238 21.44 -9.81 -15.77
N ALA A 239 20.13 -10.04 -15.92
CA ALA A 239 19.62 -10.87 -17.01
C ALA A 239 19.96 -10.28 -18.39
N GLN A 240 19.87 -8.96 -18.56
CA GLN A 240 20.32 -8.27 -19.78
C GLN A 240 21.82 -8.52 -20.02
N PHE A 241 22.65 -8.33 -19.00
CA PHE A 241 24.10 -8.48 -19.12
C PHE A 241 24.49 -9.93 -19.47
N TYR A 242 23.89 -10.90 -18.79
CA TYR A 242 24.23 -12.32 -18.92
C TYR A 242 23.65 -12.93 -20.20
N LEU A 243 22.39 -12.63 -20.54
CA LEU A 243 21.72 -13.17 -21.71
C LEU A 243 22.01 -12.37 -22.99
N GLN A 244 22.67 -11.21 -22.88
CA GLN A 244 22.93 -10.28 -23.98
C GLN A 244 21.66 -9.88 -24.73
N ARG A 245 20.61 -9.53 -23.98
CA ARG A 245 19.29 -9.12 -24.50
C ARG A 245 19.01 -7.67 -24.17
N ASP A 246 18.15 -7.03 -24.96
CA ASP A 246 17.70 -5.67 -24.68
C ASP A 246 16.86 -5.63 -23.39
N PHE A 247 17.17 -4.67 -22.52
CA PHE A 247 16.53 -4.52 -21.20
C PHE A 247 15.00 -4.38 -21.30
N ASP A 248 14.56 -3.56 -22.25
CA ASP A 248 13.15 -3.22 -22.43
C ASP A 248 12.33 -4.43 -22.92
N ASP A 249 12.98 -5.41 -23.54
CA ASP A 249 12.34 -6.64 -24.02
C ASP A 249 12.18 -7.68 -22.90
N ASN A 250 13.10 -7.70 -21.92
CA ASN A 250 13.13 -8.73 -20.90
C ASN A 250 12.70 -8.26 -19.51
N TYR A 251 12.65 -6.96 -19.21
CA TYR A 251 12.31 -6.43 -17.88
C TYR A 251 11.22 -5.35 -17.94
N THR A 252 10.12 -5.56 -17.22
CA THR A 252 9.02 -4.58 -17.13
C THR A 252 8.74 -4.23 -15.68
N ALA A 253 9.09 -3.00 -15.27
CA ALA A 253 8.73 -2.47 -13.95
C ALA A 253 7.22 -2.14 -13.89
N LEU A 254 6.52 -2.71 -12.91
CA LEU A 254 5.08 -2.58 -12.73
C LEU A 254 4.72 -1.64 -11.58
N VAL A 255 5.46 -1.73 -10.47
CA VAL A 255 5.31 -0.83 -9.33
C VAL A 255 6.70 -0.47 -8.81
N ASN A 256 6.91 0.81 -8.52
CA ASN A 256 8.12 1.30 -7.87
C ASN A 256 7.71 2.13 -6.64
N GLU A 257 8.02 1.61 -5.44
CA GLU A 257 7.68 2.23 -4.17
C GLU A 257 8.94 2.86 -3.54
N GLY A 258 9.06 4.18 -3.66
CA GLY A 258 10.23 4.89 -3.18
C GLY A 258 11.45 4.63 -4.07
N GLN A 259 12.64 4.51 -3.48
CA GLN A 259 13.87 4.14 -4.20
C GLN A 259 14.34 2.71 -3.88
N ASP A 260 13.54 1.93 -3.14
CA ASP A 260 14.02 0.71 -2.49
C ASP A 260 13.16 -0.52 -2.70
N ILE A 261 11.88 -0.42 -3.09
CA ILE A 261 11.04 -1.58 -3.39
C ILE A 261 10.51 -1.48 -4.83
N GLU A 262 10.70 -2.54 -5.60
CA GLU A 262 10.20 -2.64 -6.98
C GLU A 262 9.55 -3.99 -7.23
N TYR A 263 8.43 -3.96 -7.95
CA TYR A 263 7.74 -5.13 -8.46
C TYR A 263 7.80 -5.10 -9.99
N ALA A 264 8.25 -6.19 -10.58
CA ALA A 264 8.50 -6.28 -12.02
C ALA A 264 8.16 -7.66 -12.58
N ARG A 265 8.06 -7.73 -13.90
CA ARG A 265 8.06 -8.97 -14.68
C ARG A 265 9.39 -9.08 -15.41
N GLU A 266 10.04 -10.25 -15.33
CA GLU A 266 11.28 -10.55 -16.03
C GLU A 266 11.13 -11.80 -16.91
N GLU A 267 11.65 -11.77 -18.14
CA GLU A 267 11.68 -12.89 -19.08
C GLU A 267 13.10 -13.43 -19.21
N VAL A 268 13.33 -14.63 -18.69
CA VAL A 268 14.66 -15.28 -18.61
C VAL A 268 14.76 -16.55 -19.46
N GLY A 269 13.68 -16.92 -20.15
CA GLY A 269 13.60 -18.15 -20.93
C GLY A 269 14.47 -18.16 -22.19
N PRO A 270 14.96 -19.34 -22.64
CA PRO A 270 15.61 -19.47 -23.95
C PRO A 270 14.64 -19.18 -25.11
N ALA A 271 15.15 -19.00 -26.33
CA ALA A 271 14.33 -18.61 -27.48
C ALA A 271 13.20 -19.60 -27.84
N ASN A 272 13.32 -20.86 -27.42
CA ASN A 272 12.36 -21.94 -27.67
C ASN A 272 11.35 -22.14 -26.53
N GLN A 273 11.50 -21.49 -25.37
CA GLN A 273 10.62 -21.65 -24.22
C GLN A 273 10.58 -20.39 -23.37
N SER A 274 9.40 -19.82 -23.18
CA SER A 274 9.21 -18.68 -22.28
C SER A 274 9.35 -19.12 -20.82
N ILE A 275 10.14 -18.35 -20.07
CA ILE A 275 10.27 -18.46 -18.62
C ILE A 275 10.12 -17.03 -18.10
N ALA A 276 8.98 -16.76 -17.47
CA ALA A 276 8.61 -15.43 -17.01
C ALA A 276 8.35 -15.44 -15.52
N ASP A 277 9.00 -14.52 -14.81
CA ASP A 277 8.87 -14.40 -13.38
C ASP A 277 8.34 -13.02 -13.00
N TYR A 278 7.32 -13.02 -12.15
CA TYR A 278 6.94 -11.83 -11.40
C TYR A 278 7.80 -11.78 -10.14
N LEU A 279 8.62 -10.75 -10.01
CA LEU A 279 9.57 -10.61 -8.92
C LEU A 279 9.34 -9.32 -8.13
N ILE A 280 9.55 -9.41 -6.83
CA ILE A 280 9.60 -8.28 -5.91
C ILE A 280 11.03 -8.19 -5.41
N GLN A 281 11.66 -7.04 -5.62
CA GLN A 281 12.95 -6.70 -5.03
C GLN A 281 12.78 -5.61 -3.98
N GLY A 282 13.55 -5.70 -2.90
CA GLY A 282 13.52 -4.74 -1.79
C GLY A 282 14.90 -4.53 -1.19
N ARG A 283 15.29 -3.27 -1.01
CA ARG A 283 16.55 -2.87 -0.38
C ARG A 283 16.30 -2.32 1.02
N PHE A 284 17.12 -2.74 1.97
CA PHE A 284 16.99 -2.39 3.38
C PHE A 284 18.36 -1.96 3.91
N HIS A 285 18.38 -0.80 4.56
CA HIS A 285 19.61 -0.17 5.03
C HIS A 285 19.72 -0.23 6.55
N GLU A 286 20.94 -0.53 7.02
CA GLU A 286 21.41 -0.44 8.40
C GLU A 286 22.76 0.32 8.40
N ASP A 287 23.26 0.71 9.58
CA ASP A 287 24.44 1.59 9.70
C ASP A 287 25.70 1.04 8.99
N ASN A 288 25.93 -0.27 9.08
CA ASN A 288 27.11 -0.95 8.52
C ASN A 288 26.75 -2.09 7.56
N ARG A 289 25.48 -2.15 7.13
CA ARG A 289 24.97 -3.25 6.32
C ARG A 289 23.84 -2.78 5.41
N THR A 290 23.81 -3.28 4.18
CA THR A 290 22.61 -3.21 3.34
C THR A 290 22.21 -4.63 2.98
N MET A 291 20.92 -4.94 3.06
CA MET A 291 20.36 -6.19 2.54
C MET A 291 19.44 -5.90 1.35
N LEU A 292 19.66 -6.62 0.26
CA LEU A 292 18.72 -6.74 -0.84
C LEU A 292 18.02 -8.09 -0.73
N CYS A 293 16.70 -8.07 -0.80
CA CYS A 293 15.86 -9.25 -0.90
C CYS A 293 15.26 -9.28 -2.30
N LEU A 294 15.19 -10.46 -2.91
CA LEU A 294 14.44 -10.70 -4.14
C LEU A 294 13.62 -11.97 -3.99
N LYS A 295 12.36 -11.89 -4.40
CA LYS A 295 11.46 -13.04 -4.38
C LYS A 295 10.55 -13.06 -5.58
N THR A 296 10.39 -14.23 -6.20
CA THR A 296 9.32 -14.43 -7.19
C THR A 296 7.99 -14.77 -6.51
N VAL A 297 6.92 -14.32 -7.15
CA VAL A 297 5.54 -14.42 -6.70
C VAL A 297 4.64 -14.84 -7.86
N MET A 298 3.54 -15.51 -7.54
CA MET A 298 2.44 -15.66 -8.51
C MET A 298 1.58 -14.40 -8.48
N ASP A 299 1.04 -13.97 -9.62
CA ASP A 299 0.14 -12.82 -9.66
C ASP A 299 -1.23 -13.20 -10.25
N GLU A 300 -2.27 -13.11 -9.43
CA GLU A 300 -3.64 -13.37 -9.86
C GLU A 300 -4.22 -12.26 -10.75
N ALA A 301 -3.72 -11.02 -10.66
CA ALA A 301 -4.15 -9.94 -11.56
C ALA A 301 -3.56 -10.10 -12.95
N HIS A 302 -2.39 -10.74 -13.03
CA HIS A 302 -1.62 -10.93 -14.25
C HIS A 302 -1.18 -12.40 -14.34
N PRO A 303 -2.12 -13.33 -14.58
CA PRO A 303 -1.78 -14.75 -14.69
C PRO A 303 -0.86 -14.99 -15.89
N LEU A 304 0.13 -15.87 -15.71
CA LEU A 304 0.99 -16.34 -16.79
C LEU A 304 0.22 -17.23 -17.76
N ASP A 305 0.62 -17.29 -19.03
CA ASP A 305 0.05 -18.23 -19.97
C ASP A 305 0.31 -19.69 -19.54
N ASP A 306 -0.58 -20.61 -19.94
CA ASP A 306 -0.52 -22.03 -19.51
C ASP A 306 0.80 -22.74 -19.89
N THR A 307 1.47 -22.28 -20.96
CA THR A 307 2.73 -22.82 -21.46
C THR A 307 3.96 -22.11 -20.92
N THR A 308 3.78 -20.98 -20.23
CA THR A 308 4.88 -20.18 -19.70
C THR A 308 5.37 -20.78 -18.40
N TRP A 309 6.67 -21.03 -18.32
CA TRP A 309 7.28 -21.54 -17.11
C TRP A 309 7.59 -20.38 -16.16
N THR A 310 7.62 -20.67 -14.86
CA THR A 310 8.09 -19.77 -13.81
C THR A 310 8.90 -20.58 -12.80
N VAL A 311 9.83 -19.91 -12.13
CA VAL A 311 10.66 -20.50 -11.07
C VAL A 311 10.46 -19.76 -9.76
N ASN A 312 10.35 -20.52 -8.66
CA ASN A 312 10.27 -19.93 -7.33
C ASN A 312 11.69 -19.59 -6.84
N THR A 313 12.01 -18.30 -6.85
CA THR A 313 13.32 -17.79 -6.45
C THR A 313 13.19 -17.02 -5.14
N LYS A 314 14.14 -17.24 -4.25
CA LYS A 314 14.33 -16.47 -3.01
C LYS A 314 15.81 -16.11 -2.92
N GLN A 315 16.13 -14.84 -2.76
CA GLN A 315 17.50 -14.36 -2.73
C GLN A 315 17.73 -13.29 -1.66
N TRP A 316 18.79 -13.46 -0.90
CA TRP A 316 19.31 -12.46 0.03
C TRP A 316 20.72 -12.10 -0.41
N LEU A 317 20.92 -10.84 -0.77
CA LEU A 317 22.25 -10.26 -0.95
C LEU A 317 22.52 -9.33 0.23
N VAL A 318 23.66 -9.51 0.89
CA VAL A 318 24.10 -8.76 2.05
C VAL A 318 25.41 -8.08 1.70
N ALA A 319 25.43 -6.76 1.79
CA ALA A 319 26.62 -5.94 1.68
C ALA A 319 27.00 -5.46 3.09
N ASP A 320 28.13 -5.92 3.62
CA ASP A 320 28.64 -5.54 4.93
C ASP A 320 29.85 -4.61 4.79
N ARG A 321 29.85 -3.50 5.54
CA ARG A 321 31.02 -2.61 5.61
C ARG A 321 32.12 -3.28 6.42
N THR A 322 33.25 -3.61 5.78
CA THR A 322 34.44 -4.17 6.44
C THR A 322 35.54 -3.12 6.63
N GLY A 323 35.47 -2.02 5.90
CA GLY A 323 36.32 -0.85 6.07
C GLY A 323 35.67 0.43 5.51
N PRO A 324 36.35 1.59 5.60
CA PRO A 324 35.80 2.86 5.09
C PRO A 324 35.47 2.83 3.58
N THR A 325 36.26 2.07 2.82
CA THR A 325 36.15 1.92 1.35
C THR A 325 36.20 0.45 0.94
N THR A 326 35.78 -0.45 1.83
CA THR A 326 35.81 -1.88 1.58
C THR A 326 34.50 -2.48 2.06
N THR A 327 33.84 -3.20 1.16
CA THR A 327 32.54 -3.80 1.40
C THR A 327 32.60 -5.26 0.98
N ARG A 328 32.18 -6.15 1.87
CA ARG A 328 32.01 -7.56 1.55
C ARG A 328 30.59 -7.81 1.08
N VAL A 329 30.44 -8.52 -0.04
CA VAL A 329 29.15 -8.90 -0.61
C VAL A 329 28.98 -10.40 -0.44
N ARG A 330 27.86 -10.81 0.17
CA ARG A 330 27.44 -12.19 0.32
C ARG A 330 26.06 -12.37 -0.29
N THR A 331 25.90 -13.37 -1.13
CA THR A 331 24.60 -13.70 -1.71
C THR A 331 24.26 -15.14 -1.41
N TYR A 332 23.03 -15.36 -0.97
CA TYR A 332 22.41 -16.68 -0.91
C TYR A 332 21.10 -16.67 -1.68
N TYR A 333 20.90 -17.63 -2.56
CA TYR A 333 19.61 -17.82 -3.19
C TYR A 333 19.26 -19.28 -3.41
N THR A 334 17.95 -19.52 -3.53
CA THR A 334 17.37 -20.80 -3.89
C THR A 334 16.48 -20.62 -5.11
N ILE A 335 16.60 -21.51 -6.08
CA ILE A 335 15.73 -21.58 -7.27
C ILE A 335 15.10 -22.97 -7.30
N GLU A 336 13.78 -23.03 -7.22
CA GLU A 336 13.02 -24.28 -7.34
C GLU A 336 12.85 -24.67 -8.81
N HIS A 337 12.54 -25.96 -9.05
CA HIS A 337 12.31 -26.52 -10.37
C HIS A 337 11.25 -25.73 -11.17
N PRO A 338 11.41 -25.56 -12.50
CA PRO A 338 10.42 -24.90 -13.34
C PRO A 338 9.02 -25.47 -13.18
N SER A 339 8.03 -24.59 -13.21
CA SER A 339 6.62 -24.95 -13.08
C SER A 339 5.74 -24.09 -13.99
N THR A 340 4.60 -24.62 -14.41
CA THR A 340 3.49 -23.88 -15.05
C THR A 340 2.32 -23.84 -14.08
N GLN A 341 1.24 -23.08 -14.30
CA GLN A 341 0.08 -23.06 -13.39
C GLN A 341 -0.46 -24.46 -13.00
N THR A 342 -0.18 -25.49 -13.80
CA THR A 342 -0.68 -26.86 -13.61
C THR A 342 0.25 -27.77 -12.79
N GLY A 343 1.51 -27.39 -12.54
CA GLY A 343 2.45 -28.25 -11.82
C GLY A 343 3.91 -28.03 -12.19
N PHE A 344 4.79 -28.86 -11.62
CA PHE A 344 6.19 -28.91 -12.02
C PHE A 344 6.32 -29.42 -13.45
N VAL A 345 7.23 -28.83 -14.21
CA VAL A 345 7.57 -29.28 -15.55
C VAL A 345 8.31 -30.62 -15.46
N PRO A 346 7.97 -31.65 -16.26
CA PRO A 346 8.71 -32.91 -16.30
C PRO A 346 10.21 -32.69 -16.54
N VAL A 347 11.05 -33.45 -15.84
CA VAL A 347 12.50 -33.26 -15.90
C VAL A 347 13.09 -33.48 -17.29
N GLU A 348 12.49 -34.37 -18.07
CA GLU A 348 12.86 -34.66 -19.45
C GLU A 348 12.55 -33.49 -20.39
N GLU A 349 11.46 -32.78 -20.13
CA GLU A 349 11.09 -31.59 -20.89
C GLU A 349 12.03 -30.43 -20.58
N VAL A 350 12.40 -30.25 -19.30
CA VAL A 350 13.45 -29.31 -18.89
C VAL A 350 14.77 -29.66 -19.58
N ALA A 351 15.17 -30.93 -19.55
CA ALA A 351 16.39 -31.40 -20.22
C ALA A 351 16.36 -31.10 -21.72
N HIS A 352 15.24 -31.39 -22.39
CA HIS A 352 15.06 -31.11 -23.81
C HIS A 352 15.18 -29.61 -24.14
N VAL A 353 14.48 -28.74 -23.39
CA VAL A 353 14.53 -27.28 -23.61
C VAL A 353 15.95 -26.74 -23.46
N PHE A 354 16.72 -27.25 -22.50
CA PHE A 354 18.11 -26.86 -22.25
C PHE A 354 19.15 -27.66 -23.06
N ASN A 355 18.72 -28.45 -24.06
CA ASN A 355 19.56 -29.28 -24.92
C ASN A 355 20.49 -30.22 -24.12
N VAL A 356 19.95 -30.81 -23.05
CA VAL A 356 20.60 -31.83 -22.25
C VAL A 356 20.15 -33.19 -22.74
N ASP A 357 21.03 -33.87 -23.47
CA ASP A 357 20.80 -35.23 -23.92
C ASP A 357 20.52 -36.14 -22.72
N SER A 358 19.43 -36.91 -22.77
CA SER A 358 19.08 -37.88 -21.73
C SER A 358 18.29 -39.03 -22.33
N GLU A 359 18.50 -40.24 -21.82
CA GLU A 359 17.83 -41.47 -22.28
C GLU A 359 16.69 -41.89 -21.33
N SER A 360 16.68 -41.30 -20.13
CA SER A 360 15.73 -41.57 -19.04
C SER A 360 15.65 -40.38 -18.09
N ALA A 361 14.58 -40.32 -17.27
CA ALA A 361 14.43 -39.34 -16.20
C ALA A 361 15.64 -39.25 -15.27
N ALA A 362 16.19 -40.40 -14.86
CA ALA A 362 17.36 -40.45 -13.96
C ALA A 362 18.60 -39.80 -14.62
N THR A 363 18.87 -40.13 -15.88
CA THR A 363 19.97 -39.50 -16.62
C THR A 363 19.74 -38.00 -16.90
N ALA A 364 18.49 -37.58 -17.03
CA ALA A 364 18.12 -36.17 -17.17
C ALA A 364 18.42 -35.41 -15.88
N VAL A 365 18.02 -35.97 -14.73
CA VAL A 365 18.30 -35.43 -13.39
C VAL A 365 19.79 -35.22 -13.18
N ASP A 366 20.62 -36.24 -13.39
CA ASP A 366 22.06 -36.15 -13.12
C ASP A 366 22.74 -35.11 -14.01
N ARG A 367 22.42 -35.11 -15.31
CA ARG A 367 23.02 -34.14 -16.25
C ARG A 367 22.52 -32.72 -16.03
N LEU A 368 21.27 -32.54 -15.62
CA LEU A 368 20.74 -31.23 -15.25
C LEU A 368 21.39 -30.71 -13.98
N LYS A 369 21.66 -31.56 -12.97
CA LYS A 369 22.43 -31.17 -11.79
C LYS A 369 23.81 -30.64 -12.18
N ASP A 370 24.58 -31.40 -12.97
CA ASP A 370 25.91 -30.98 -13.44
C ASP A 370 25.86 -29.67 -14.22
N ARG A 371 24.88 -29.53 -15.13
CA ARG A 371 24.66 -28.31 -15.89
C ARG A 371 24.34 -27.13 -14.99
N GLN A 372 23.41 -27.28 -14.04
CA GLN A 372 23.00 -26.20 -13.14
C GLN A 372 24.16 -25.77 -12.25
N VAL A 373 24.96 -26.71 -11.72
CA VAL A 373 26.20 -26.38 -10.99
C VAL A 373 27.12 -25.51 -11.84
N ALA A 374 27.41 -25.92 -13.09
CA ALA A 374 28.27 -25.17 -13.98
C ALA A 374 27.70 -23.78 -14.34
N THR A 375 26.42 -23.71 -14.73
CA THR A 375 25.75 -22.47 -15.14
C THR A 375 25.65 -21.48 -13.99
N HIS A 376 25.23 -21.90 -12.78
CA HIS A 376 25.12 -20.96 -11.66
C HIS A 376 26.49 -20.50 -11.14
N THR A 377 27.51 -21.36 -11.23
CA THR A 377 28.90 -20.96 -10.94
C THR A 377 29.37 -19.86 -11.89
N ASP A 378 29.11 -20.03 -13.19
CA ASP A 378 29.44 -19.04 -14.21
C ASP A 378 28.64 -17.73 -14.02
N GLN A 379 27.33 -17.83 -13.78
CA GLN A 379 26.49 -16.67 -13.49
C GLN A 379 27.00 -15.86 -12.28
N ARG A 380 27.49 -16.50 -11.22
CA ARG A 380 28.01 -15.77 -10.05
C ARG A 380 29.31 -15.02 -10.35
N LYS A 381 30.21 -15.61 -11.13
CA LYS A 381 31.42 -14.93 -11.63
C LYS A 381 31.06 -13.74 -12.52
N MET A 382 30.14 -13.94 -13.45
CA MET A 382 29.67 -12.89 -14.35
C MET A 382 28.92 -11.78 -13.60
N TYR A 383 28.21 -12.10 -12.52
CA TYR A 383 27.58 -11.11 -11.66
C TYR A 383 28.62 -10.22 -10.97
N ALA A 384 29.71 -10.78 -10.44
CA ALA A 384 30.79 -9.98 -9.85
C ALA A 384 31.40 -9.01 -10.86
N VAL A 385 31.64 -9.47 -12.11
CA VAL A 385 32.12 -8.61 -13.21
C VAL A 385 31.11 -7.51 -13.51
N HIS A 386 29.83 -7.84 -13.63
CA HIS A 386 28.77 -6.87 -13.89
C HIS A 386 28.67 -5.81 -12.79
N LEU A 387 28.73 -6.23 -11.53
CA LEU A 387 28.70 -5.32 -10.38
C LEU A 387 29.87 -4.32 -10.43
N MET A 388 31.06 -4.77 -10.79
CA MET A 388 32.23 -3.89 -10.94
C MET A 388 32.02 -2.88 -12.07
N ASN A 389 31.47 -3.29 -13.21
CA ASN A 389 31.13 -2.37 -14.31
C ASN A 389 30.12 -1.29 -13.86
N VAL A 390 29.10 -1.67 -13.08
CA VAL A 390 28.12 -0.74 -12.53
C VAL A 390 28.76 0.24 -11.55
N LEU A 391 29.66 -0.23 -10.67
CA LEU A 391 30.40 0.59 -9.71
C LEU A 391 31.32 1.62 -10.41
N GLU A 392 32.05 1.19 -11.44
CA GLU A 392 32.92 2.06 -12.22
C GLU A 392 32.12 3.17 -12.93
N ASN A 393 30.93 2.85 -13.45
CA ASN A 393 30.06 3.84 -14.09
C ASN A 393 29.52 4.88 -13.10
N PHE A 394 29.19 4.49 -11.87
CA PHE A 394 28.73 5.43 -10.85
C PHE A 394 29.83 6.36 -10.36
N THR A 395 31.04 5.84 -10.20
CA THR A 395 32.17 6.61 -9.67
C THR A 395 32.87 7.47 -10.73
N SER A 396 32.77 7.10 -12.01
CA SER A 396 33.37 7.84 -13.13
C SER A 396 32.53 9.03 -13.61
N THR A 397 31.29 9.20 -13.14
CA THR A 397 30.39 10.28 -13.59
C THR A 397 30.27 11.38 -12.53
N PRO A 398 30.93 12.55 -12.67
CA PRO A 398 30.69 13.68 -11.77
C PRO A 398 29.40 14.41 -12.17
N SER A 399 28.39 14.34 -11.30
CA SER A 399 27.23 15.25 -11.19
C SER A 399 26.47 15.62 -12.49
N SER A 400 25.38 14.90 -12.77
CA SER A 400 24.14 15.50 -13.31
C SER A 400 22.95 14.55 -13.06
N PRO A 401 21.86 15.00 -12.41
CA PRO A 401 20.74 14.15 -12.04
C PRO A 401 19.72 14.07 -13.17
N SER A 402 20.07 13.45 -14.29
CA SER A 402 19.13 12.96 -15.31
C SER A 402 19.90 12.22 -16.40
N ASN A 403 20.27 10.98 -16.15
CA ASN A 403 20.50 9.99 -17.20
C ASN A 403 20.30 8.62 -16.57
N ILE A 404 19.03 8.18 -16.58
CA ILE A 404 18.73 6.77 -16.59
C ILE A 404 19.37 6.23 -17.86
N ILE A 405 20.23 5.24 -17.66
CA ILE A 405 21.08 4.59 -18.67
C ILE A 405 20.22 4.21 -19.89
N LYS A 406 20.44 4.90 -21.01
CA LYS A 406 20.22 4.34 -22.35
C LYS A 406 21.60 4.12 -22.95
N PRO A 407 22.02 2.89 -23.23
CA PRO A 407 23.22 2.68 -24.03
C PRO A 407 22.93 3.04 -25.49
N GLU A 408 23.85 3.78 -26.08
CA GLU A 408 23.80 4.23 -27.47
C GLU A 408 23.77 3.02 -28.42
N THR A 409 22.67 2.88 -29.16
CA THR A 409 22.63 2.07 -30.39
C THR A 409 23.58 2.69 -31.41
N THR A 410 24.69 2.02 -31.68
CA THR A 410 25.47 2.21 -32.91
C THR A 410 25.10 1.11 -33.90
N GLY A 411 24.92 1.53 -35.16
CA GLY A 411 24.19 0.82 -36.22
C GLY A 411 24.91 -0.34 -36.89
#